data_AF-A0A2K8U8Y1-F1
#
_entry.id   AF-A0A2K8U8Y1-F1
#
_cell.length_a   1.000
_cell.length_b   1.000
_cell.length_c   1.000
_cell.angle_alpha   90.00
_cell.angle_beta   90.00
_cell.angle_gamma   90.00
#
_symmetry.space_group_name_H-M   'P 1'
#
loop_
_entity.id
_entity.type
_entity.pdbx_description
1 polymer ?
#
loop_
_entity_poly.entity_id
_entity_poly.type
_entity_poly.pdbx_seq_one_letter_code
_entity_poly.pdbx_strand_id
1 'polypeptide(L)' 'MSQVQLQLTKVEALAGYRLRLTYADAQTWEVDLEDWINVTASLMPLKDLALFAQARPGAGGWTVDWNRDELE' A
#
# COMPACT_ATOMS: atom_id res chain seq x y z
N MET A 1 22.37 3.11 13.64
CA MET A 1 20.95 2.67 13.60
C MET A 1 20.67 2.24 12.18
N SER A 2 20.41 0.97 11.94
CA SER A 2 20.41 0.40 10.59
C SER A 2 19.05 0.58 9.92
N GLN A 3 18.98 1.36 8.84
CA GLN A 3 17.75 1.66 8.08
C GLN A 3 16.99 0.41 7.57
N VAL A 4 17.64 -0.75 7.52
CA VAL A 4 17.09 -2.00 6.97
C VAL A 4 15.82 -2.49 7.68
N GLN A 5 15.63 -2.15 8.96
CA GLN A 5 14.48 -2.62 9.75
C GLN A 5 13.14 -2.09 9.22
N LEU A 6 13.13 -0.90 8.62
CA LEU A 6 11.93 -0.26 8.08
C LEU A 6 11.68 -0.59 6.60
N GLN A 7 12.38 -1.59 6.06
CA GLN A 7 12.11 -2.06 4.71
C GLN A 7 10.82 -2.89 4.68
N LEU A 8 9.89 -2.50 3.82
CA LEU A 8 8.62 -3.17 3.58
C LEU A 8 8.84 -4.46 2.82
N THR A 9 8.44 -5.59 3.41
CA THR A 9 8.60 -6.93 2.85
C THR A 9 7.28 -7.51 2.34
N LYS A 10 6.15 -7.07 2.90
CA LYS A 10 4.81 -7.51 2.50
C LYS A 10 3.81 -6.38 2.63
N VAL A 11 2.85 -6.36 1.71
CA VAL A 11 1.66 -5.51 1.76
C VAL A 11 0.46 -6.40 1.54
N GLU A 12 -0.58 -6.20 2.34
CA GLU A 12 -1.86 -6.90 2.20
C GLU A 12 -2.98 -5.87 2.20
N ALA A 13 -3.85 -5.91 1.19
CA ALA A 13 -5.06 -5.10 1.16
C ALA A 13 -6.13 -5.72 2.07
N LEU A 14 -6.73 -4.87 2.91
CA LEU A 14 -7.81 -5.19 3.83
C LEU A 14 -9.09 -4.43 3.41
N ALA A 15 -10.22 -4.86 3.97
CA ALA A 15 -11.51 -4.19 3.74
C ALA A 15 -11.53 -2.75 4.30
N GLY A 16 -12.24 -1.87 3.59
CA GLY A 16 -12.36 -0.45 3.95
C GLY A 16 -11.09 0.34 3.65
N TYR A 17 -10.45 0.09 2.50
CA TYR A 17 -9.25 0.81 2.04
C TYR A 17 -8.07 0.82 3.02
N ARG A 18 -7.95 -0.26 3.81
CA ARG A 18 -6.84 -0.43 4.75
C ARG A 18 -5.75 -1.29 4.14
N LEU A 19 -4.50 -1.00 4.49
CA LEU A 19 -3.35 -1.83 4.17
C LEU A 19 -2.72 -2.36 5.44
N ARG A 20 -2.34 -3.63 5.44
CA ARG A 20 -1.39 -4.18 6.40
C ARG A 20 -0.01 -4.21 5.78
N LEU A 21 0.93 -3.55 6.45
CA LEU A 21 2.32 -3.41 6.06
C LEU A 21 3.16 -4.30 6.98
N THR A 22 3.98 -5.18 6.42
CA THR A 22 4.94 -5.98 7.19
C THR A 22 6.36 -5.55 6.83
N TYR A 23 7.15 -5.26 7.86
CA TYR A 23 8.53 -4.82 7.72
C TYR A 23 9.53 -5.95 7.94
N ALA A 24 10.79 -5.72 7.60
CA ALA A 24 11.87 -6.71 7.69
C ALA A 24 12.17 -7.16 9.13
N ASP A 25 11.82 -6.34 10.12
CA ASP A 25 11.88 -6.68 11.55
C ASP A 25 10.67 -7.50 12.05
N ALA A 26 9.82 -7.95 11.13
CA ALA A 26 8.55 -8.63 11.38
C ALA A 26 7.48 -7.78 12.07
N GLN A 27 7.70 -6.48 12.26
CA GLN A 27 6.67 -5.59 12.74
C GLN A 27 5.59 -5.41 11.68
N THR A 28 4.33 -5.38 12.13
CA THR A 28 3.18 -5.12 11.27
C THR A 28 2.47 -3.84 11.69
N TRP A 29 2.04 -3.08 10.68
CA TRP A 29 1.30 -1.84 10.87
C TRP A 29 0.08 -1.84 9.95
N GLU A 30 -1.01 -1.28 10.42
CA GLU A 30 -2.19 -1.04 9.60
C GLU A 30 -2.32 0.45 9.30
N VAL A 31 -2.57 0.77 8.05
CA VAL A 31 -2.77 2.13 7.57
C VAL A 31 -4.14 2.22 6.92
N ASP A 32 -4.93 3.18 7.35
CA ASP A 32 -6.21 3.53 6.73
C ASP A 32 -5.99 4.60 5.66
N LEU A 33 -6.39 4.31 4.43
CA LEU A 33 -6.27 5.21 3.30
C LEU A 33 -7.61 5.79 2.86
N GLU A 34 -8.73 5.47 3.52
CA GLU A 34 -10.07 5.89 3.10
C GLU A 34 -10.17 7.41 2.93
N ASP A 35 -9.76 8.18 3.95
CA ASP A 35 -9.78 9.64 3.89
C ASP A 35 -8.89 10.17 2.75
N TRP A 36 -7.69 9.62 2.61
CA TRP A 36 -6.72 10.08 1.60
C TRP A 36 -7.20 9.82 0.18
N ILE A 37 -7.79 8.66 -0.07
CA ILE A 37 -8.38 8.28 -1.36
C ILE A 37 -9.57 9.20 -1.70
N ASN A 38 -10.31 9.66 -0.69
CA ASN A 38 -11.46 10.53 -0.90
C ASN A 38 -11.08 11.99 -1.16
N VAL A 39 -9.98 12.50 -0.59
CA VAL A 39 -9.57 13.91 -0.74
C VAL A 39 -8.50 14.15 -1.81
N THR A 40 -7.76 13.11 -2.22
CA THR A 40 -6.61 13.25 -3.12
C THR A 40 -6.94 12.74 -4.53
N ALA A 41 -7.02 13.65 -5.51
CA ALA A 41 -7.42 13.32 -6.88
C ALA A 41 -6.55 12.22 -7.52
N SER A 42 -5.24 12.21 -7.26
CA SER A 42 -4.32 11.20 -7.79
C SER A 42 -4.52 9.79 -7.23
N LEU A 43 -5.24 9.65 -6.11
CA LEU A 43 -5.57 8.37 -5.48
C LEU A 43 -6.98 7.90 -5.81
N MET A 44 -7.80 8.69 -6.52
CA MET A 44 -9.15 8.32 -6.90
C MET A 44 -9.26 6.95 -7.60
N PRO A 45 -8.31 6.51 -8.46
CA PRO A 45 -8.38 5.17 -9.05
C PRO A 45 -8.43 4.04 -8.01
N LEU A 46 -7.85 4.26 -6.81
CA LEU A 46 -7.85 3.27 -5.73
C LEU A 46 -9.23 3.06 -5.08
N LYS A 47 -10.26 3.82 -5.48
CA LYS A 47 -11.65 3.52 -5.15
C LYS A 47 -12.14 2.23 -5.82
N ASP A 48 -11.50 1.81 -6.90
CA ASP A 48 -11.69 0.47 -7.44
C ASP A 48 -11.04 -0.55 -6.50
N LEU A 49 -11.87 -1.38 -5.87
CA LEU A 49 -11.42 -2.40 -4.92
C LEU A 49 -10.56 -3.48 -5.59
N ALA A 50 -10.79 -3.76 -6.88
CA ALA A 50 -9.97 -4.72 -7.63
C ALA A 50 -8.57 -4.16 -7.86
N LEU A 51 -8.45 -2.86 -8.18
CA LEU A 51 -7.16 -2.19 -8.25
C LEU A 51 -6.51 -2.13 -6.85
N PHE A 52 -7.24 -1.70 -5.83
CA PHE A 52 -6.73 -1.58 -4.47
C PHE A 52 -6.16 -2.91 -3.93
N ALA A 53 -6.81 -4.03 -4.25
CA ALA A 53 -6.37 -5.38 -3.88
C ALA A 53 -5.01 -5.78 -4.48
N GLN A 54 -4.53 -5.10 -5.51
CA GLN A 54 -3.23 -5.35 -6.15
C GLN A 54 -2.06 -4.64 -5.43
N ALA A 55 -2.30 -4.03 -4.26
CA ALA A 55 -1.28 -3.37 -3.47
C ALA A 55 -0.09 -4.31 -3.22
N ARG A 56 1.12 -3.85 -3.57
CA ARG A 56 2.37 -4.61 -3.39
C ARG A 56 3.50 -3.71 -2.90
N PRO A 57 4.52 -4.25 -2.22
CA PRO A 57 5.73 -3.49 -1.95
C PRO A 57 6.34 -2.98 -3.27
N GLY A 58 6.67 -1.70 -3.31
CA GLY A 58 7.35 -1.09 -4.45
C GLY A 58 8.83 -1.43 -4.51
N ALA A 59 9.46 -1.09 -5.63
CA ALA A 59 10.88 -1.36 -5.84
C ALA A 59 11.74 -0.70 -4.75
N GLY A 60 12.56 -1.50 -4.06
CA GLY A 60 13.38 -1.05 -2.94
C GLY A 60 12.72 -1.20 -1.57
N GLY A 61 11.42 -1.52 -1.49
CA GLY A 61 10.73 -1.80 -0.22
C GLY A 61 10.45 -0.56 0.63
N TRP A 62 10.26 0.61 0.00
CA TRP A 62 9.96 1.87 0.71
C TRP A 62 8.60 2.47 0.36
N THR A 63 7.99 2.00 -0.72
CA THR A 63 6.69 2.46 -1.21
C THR A 63 5.71 1.30 -1.30
N VAL A 64 4.43 1.62 -1.40
CA VAL A 64 3.40 0.70 -1.87
C VAL A 64 3.07 1.11 -3.30
N ASP A 65 3.15 0.16 -4.21
CA ASP A 65 2.81 0.36 -5.60
C ASP A 65 1.54 -0.44 -5.93
N TRP A 66 0.75 0.11 -6.85
CA TRP A 66 -0.36 -0.57 -7.49
C TRP A 66 -0.03 -0.71 -8.96
N ASN A 67 -0.34 -1.85 -9.56
CA ASN A 67 -0.06 -2.07 -10.97
C ASN A 67 -0.95 -1.12 -11.80
N ARG A 68 -0.33 -0.13 -12.46
CA ARG A 68 -1.05 0.86 -13.28
C ARG A 68 -1.34 0.38 -14.70
N ASP A 69 -0.83 -0.78 -15.11
CA ASP A 69 -1.00 -1.31 -16.46
C ASP A 69 -2.47 -1.64 -16.83
N GLU A 70 -3.41 -1.59 -15.87
CA GLU A 70 -4.85 -1.73 -16.13
C GLU A 70 -5.61 -0.39 -16.23
N LEU A 71 -4.90 0.74 -16.29
CA LEU A 71 -5.49 2.09 -16.41
C LEU A 71 -5.53 2.58 -17.87
N GLU A 72 -6.10 1.79 -18.77
CA GLU A 72 -6.50 2.25 -20.12
C GLU A 72 -7.88 2.94 -20.10
#